data_AF-A0A090VCR6-F1
#
_entry.id   AF-A0A090VCR6-F1
#
_cell.length_a   1.000
_cell.length_b   1.000
_cell.length_c   1.000
_cell.angle_alpha   90.00
_cell.angle_beta   90.00
_cell.angle_gamma   90.00
#
_symmetry.space_group_name_H-M   'P 1'
#
loop_
_entity.id
_entity.type
_entity.pdbx_description
1 polymer ?
#
loop_
_entity_poly.entity_id
_entity_poly.type
_entity_poly.pdbx_seq_one_letter_code
_entity_poly.pdbx_strand_id
1 'polypeptide(L)' 'MKVSEGGGVETETEDIEVLELPIEEAIEMLNNGEIQDMRTIVLLQYAIINRLGKS' A
#
# COMPACT_ATOMS: atom_id res chain seq x y z
N MET A 1 -1.16 0.61 -23.25
CA MET A 1 -0.42 0.15 -22.06
C MET A 1 -1.00 0.91 -20.87
N LYS A 2 -1.28 0.27 -19.74
CA LYS A 2 -2.15 0.87 -18.71
C LYS A 2 -1.46 2.09 -18.10
N VAL A 3 -2.07 3.25 -18.29
CA VAL A 3 -1.55 4.59 -17.93
C VAL A 3 -2.14 5.04 -16.55
N SER A 4 -2.47 4.11 -15.64
CA SER A 4 -3.30 4.43 -14.45
C SER A 4 -3.25 3.44 -13.27
N GLU A 5 -3.68 3.95 -12.11
CA GLU A 5 -3.89 3.39 -10.73
C GLU A 5 -2.67 3.21 -9.81
N GLY A 6 -1.51 3.75 -10.18
CA GLY A 6 -0.28 3.73 -9.36
C GLY A 6 0.95 3.48 -10.24
N GLY A 7 2.14 3.31 -9.65
CA GLY A 7 3.31 2.81 -10.39
C GLY A 7 4.22 3.84 -11.07
N GLY A 8 4.11 5.13 -10.74
CA GLY A 8 4.99 6.19 -11.27
C GLY A 8 4.71 6.61 -12.73
N VAL A 9 5.46 7.61 -13.21
CA VAL A 9 5.40 8.05 -14.62
C VAL A 9 6.59 7.47 -15.39
N GLU A 10 6.33 6.86 -16.55
CA GLU A 10 7.38 6.21 -17.39
C GLU A 10 8.56 7.15 -17.72
N THR A 11 8.32 8.45 -17.79
CA THR A 11 9.35 9.47 -18.06
C THR A 11 10.23 9.83 -16.87
N GLU A 12 9.85 9.43 -15.64
CA GLU A 12 10.59 9.77 -14.42
C GLU A 12 11.72 8.77 -14.11
N THR A 13 11.87 7.69 -14.91
CA THR A 13 12.92 6.66 -14.74
C THR A 13 12.94 6.02 -13.34
N GLU A 14 11.82 6.08 -12.62
CA GLU A 14 11.66 5.42 -11.34
C GLU A 14 11.39 3.92 -11.55
N ASP A 15 11.96 3.09 -10.67
CA ASP A 15 11.72 1.64 -10.64
C ASP A 15 10.65 1.34 -9.59
N ILE A 16 9.38 1.47 -9.98
CA ILE A 16 8.23 1.32 -9.09
C ILE A 16 7.43 0.08 -9.48
N GLU A 17 7.28 -0.82 -8.51
CA GLU A 17 6.43 -1.99 -8.61
C GLU A 17 5.06 -1.70 -7.95
N VAL A 18 3.98 -2.12 -8.62
CA VAL A 18 2.62 -2.06 -8.05
C VAL A 18 2.32 -3.40 -7.38
N LEU A 19 2.00 -3.36 -6.08
CA LEU A 19 1.62 -4.52 -5.28
C LEU A 19 0.13 -4.45 -4.93
N GLU A 20 -0.64 -5.46 -5.35
CA GLU A 20 -2.02 -5.68 -4.93
C GLU A 20 -2.06 -6.85 -3.95
N LEU A 21 -2.47 -6.60 -2.69
CA LEU A 21 -2.45 -7.58 -1.60
C LEU A 21 -3.78 -7.54 -0.82
N PRO A 22 -4.20 -8.65 -0.19
CA PRO A 22 -5.26 -8.63 0.83
C PRO A 22 -4.92 -7.68 1.98
N ILE A 23 -5.93 -7.02 2.56
CA ILE A 23 -5.72 -6.07 3.65
C ILE A 23 -5.15 -6.76 4.90
N GLU A 24 -5.49 -8.03 5.13
CA GLU A 24 -4.96 -8.85 6.22
C GLU A 24 -3.44 -9.03 6.10
N GLU A 25 -2.93 -9.27 4.89
CA GLU A 25 -1.50 -9.45 4.63
C GLU A 25 -0.75 -8.13 4.88
N ALA A 26 -1.29 -7.01 4.41
CA ALA A 26 -0.72 -5.69 4.69
C ALA A 26 -0.67 -5.36 6.20
N ILE A 27 -1.65 -5.85 6.98
CA ILE A 27 -1.66 -5.70 8.44
C ILE A 27 -0.58 -6.58 9.10
N GLU A 28 -0.36 -7.80 8.61
CA GLU A 28 0.73 -8.66 9.09
C GLU A 28 2.09 -8.03 8.83
N MET A 29 2.33 -7.54 7.61
CA MET A 29 3.56 -6.82 7.24
C MET A 29 3.79 -5.57 8.12
N LEU A 30 2.72 -4.82 8.42
CA LEU A 30 2.77 -3.69 9.36
C LEU A 30 3.21 -4.14 10.76
N ASN A 31 2.62 -5.20 11.30
CA ASN A 31 2.92 -5.69 12.64
C ASN A 31 4.32 -6.30 12.76
N ASN A 32 4.82 -6.92 11.69
CA ASN A 32 6.16 -7.50 11.63
C ASN A 32 7.26 -6.45 11.38
N GLY A 33 6.89 -5.20 11.09
CA GLY A 33 7.83 -4.13 10.79
C GLY A 33 8.43 -4.18 9.39
N GLU A 34 7.79 -4.89 8.46
CA GLU A 34 8.15 -4.92 7.04
C GLU A 34 7.74 -3.62 6.34
N ILE A 35 6.63 -3.01 6.79
CA ILE A 35 6.22 -1.66 6.38
C ILE A 35 6.73 -0.64 7.39
N GLN A 36 7.63 0.23 6.95
CA GLN A 36 8.29 1.24 7.80
C GLN A 36 8.08 2.68 7.32
N ASP A 37 7.29 2.88 6.26
CA ASP A 37 6.94 4.22 5.78
C ASP A 37 5.79 4.84 6.60
N MET A 38 5.98 6.09 7.03
CA MET A 38 5.03 6.78 7.90
C MET A 38 3.65 6.96 7.26
N ARG A 39 3.57 7.34 5.98
CA ARG A 39 2.27 7.57 5.34
C ARG A 39 1.53 6.26 5.15
N THR A 40 2.23 5.21 4.74
CA THR A 40 1.66 3.87 4.59
C THR A 40 1.13 3.36 5.93
N ILE A 41 1.93 3.47 7.01
CA ILE A 41 1.52 3.08 8.37
C ILE A 41 0.25 3.83 8.80
N VAL A 42 0.22 5.16 8.63
CA VAL A 42 -0.94 5.99 9.04
C VAL A 42 -2.19 5.63 8.25
N LEU A 43 -2.09 5.40 6.95
CA LEU A 43 -3.24 5.05 6.12
C LEU A 43 -3.77 3.64 6.41
N LEU A 44 -2.88 2.66 6.65
CA LEU A 44 -3.29 1.32 7.08
C LEU A 44 -3.98 1.37 8.46
N GLN A 45 -3.42 2.13 9.41
CA GLN A 45 -4.05 2.33 10.72
C GLN A 45 -5.43 3.00 10.59
N TYR A 46 -5.56 4.03 9.73
CA TYR A 46 -6.83 4.67 9.46
C TYR A 46 -7.87 3.68 8.89
N ALA A 47 -7.47 2.84 7.93
CA ALA A 47 -8.34 1.82 7.37
C ALA A 47 -8.83 0.82 8.43
N ILE A 48 -7.93 0.36 9.32
CA ILE A 48 -8.27 -0.54 10.43
C ILE A 48 -9.28 0.12 11.38
N ILE A 49 -9.01 1.35 11.82
CA ILE A 49 -9.87 2.09 12.77
C ILE A 49 -11.28 2.28 12.20
N ASN A 50 -11.38 2.60 10.91
CA ASN A 50 -12.65 2.84 10.23
C ASN A 50 -13.27 1.57 9.64
N ARG A 51 -12.65 0.39 9.84
CA ARG A 51 -13.10 -0.90 9.31
C ARG A 51 -13.28 -0.91 7.79
N LEU A 52 -12.44 -0.15 7.09
CA LEU A 52 -12.39 -0.15 5.63
C LEU A 52 -11.77 -1.47 5.14
N GLY A 53 -12.29 -2.02 4.05
CA GLY A 53 -11.74 -3.24 3.44
C GLY A 53 -12.11 -4.55 4.14
N LYS A 54 -12.89 -4.52 5.22
CA LYS A 54 -13.50 -5.73 5.80
C LYS A 54 -14.83 -6.03 5.10
N SER A 55 -14.89 -7.13 4.36
CA SER A 55 -16.14 -7.72 3.85
C SER A 55 -16.73 -8.71 4.85
#